data_AF-A0A7C1RXP0-F1
#
_entry.id   AF-A0A7C1RXP0-F1
#
_cell.length_a   1.000
_cell.length_b   1.000
_cell.length_c   1.000
_cell.angle_alpha   90.00
_cell.angle_beta   90.00
_cell.angle_gamma   90.00
#
_symmetry.space_group_name_H-M   'P 1'
#
loop_
_entity.id
_entity.type
_entity.pdbx_description
1 polymer ?
#
loop_
_entity_poly.entity_id
_entity_poly.type
_entity_poly.pdbx_seq_one_letter_code
_entity_poly.pdbx_strand_id
1 'polypeptide(L)'
;MENTYRIAILDMNAGVTNEGMRCIKLIAGQFLEQEGVKGHYDIFEVRTNNEIPEIEDYDIFISSGGPGSPLVFGEAWETPYFRFLDAILTHNLINQNKKFAFLICHSFQLAVLHWDLAKVTKRKSTSFGILPVHKTDAGKIDELLEGLNNPFYAVDSRDYQVVRPDKRKIESLGGSILCKEKMRQQIHLERAVMAIRFSAEIVGVQFHPEADAEGMMRYFQKKEKRSQIVKRYGSKKYIQMMDYLDDDDKILMTHMQIIPRFLVRAAEHIEETRYVPL
;
A
#
# COMPACT_ATOMS: atom_id res chain seq x y z
N MET A 1 7.70 17.50 24.49
CA MET A 1 7.43 16.17 25.09
C MET A 1 7.62 15.17 23.97
N GLU A 2 8.33 14.08 24.23
CA GLU A 2 8.67 13.11 23.17
C GLU A 2 7.48 12.17 22.97
N ASN A 3 6.99 12.05 21.74
CA ASN A 3 5.90 11.15 21.42
C ASN A 3 6.44 9.79 21.02
N THR A 4 5.97 8.74 21.71
CA THR A 4 6.27 7.35 21.37
C THR A 4 5.21 6.80 20.42
N TYR A 5 5.63 6.35 19.24
CA TYR A 5 4.81 5.71 18.20
C TYR A 5 5.15 4.22 18.09
N ARG A 6 4.12 3.39 17.97
CA ARG A 6 4.26 1.94 17.87
C ARG A 6 3.72 1.50 16.51
N ILE A 7 4.59 0.96 15.66
CA ILE A 7 4.26 0.61 14.28
C ILE A 7 4.26 -0.91 14.11
N ALA A 8 3.15 -1.50 13.68
CA ALA A 8 3.11 -2.91 13.29
C ALA A 8 3.24 -3.04 11.77
N ILE A 9 4.24 -3.79 11.31
CA ILE A 9 4.43 -4.13 9.91
C ILE A 9 3.97 -5.57 9.69
N LEU A 10 2.90 -5.75 8.92
CA LEU A 10 2.32 -7.06 8.62
C LEU A 10 2.92 -7.59 7.31
N ASP A 11 3.76 -8.63 7.41
CA ASP A 11 4.42 -9.27 6.28
C ASP A 11 3.50 -10.33 5.62
N MET A 12 3.01 -9.97 4.43
CA MET A 12 2.13 -10.81 3.62
C MET A 12 2.87 -11.67 2.58
N ASN A 13 4.21 -11.78 2.67
CA ASN A 13 5.02 -12.41 1.64
C ASN A 13 5.16 -13.93 1.75
N ALA A 14 4.62 -14.56 2.79
CA ALA A 14 4.60 -16.00 2.97
C ALA A 14 5.99 -16.66 2.83
N GLY A 15 7.00 -16.08 3.50
CA GLY A 15 8.39 -16.56 3.47
C GLY A 15 9.16 -16.23 2.19
N VAL A 16 8.55 -15.55 1.22
CA VAL A 16 9.23 -15.16 -0.04
C VAL A 16 10.01 -13.86 0.15
N THR A 17 11.32 -13.92 -0.06
CA THR A 17 12.18 -12.73 -0.08
C THR A 17 11.72 -11.74 -1.14
N ASN A 18 11.49 -10.50 -0.72
CA ASN A 18 11.03 -9.41 -1.58
C ASN A 18 11.67 -8.08 -1.17
N GLU A 19 11.86 -7.19 -2.13
CA GLU A 19 12.43 -5.86 -1.88
C GLU A 19 11.44 -4.94 -1.15
N GLY A 20 10.13 -5.17 -1.27
CA GLY A 20 9.10 -4.32 -0.66
C GLY A 20 9.22 -4.25 0.87
N MET A 21 9.43 -5.39 1.53
CA MET A 21 9.64 -5.42 2.99
C MET A 21 10.90 -4.70 3.44
N ARG A 22 11.98 -4.74 2.64
CA ARG A 22 13.17 -3.92 2.93
C ARG A 22 12.82 -2.45 2.90
N CYS A 23 12.10 -2.00 1.87
CA CYS A 23 11.70 -0.61 1.74
C CYS A 23 10.75 -0.15 2.84
N ILE A 24 9.76 -0.95 3.21
CA ILE A 24 8.81 -0.61 4.29
C ILE A 24 9.56 -0.43 5.62
N LYS A 25 10.49 -1.34 5.94
CA LYS A 25 11.33 -1.23 7.15
C LYS A 25 12.20 0.03 7.11
N LEU A 26 12.78 0.37 5.96
CA LEU A 26 13.57 1.58 5.79
C LEU A 26 12.74 2.84 6.02
N ILE A 27 11.55 2.93 5.41
CA ILE A 27 10.65 4.08 5.55
C ILE A 27 10.20 4.23 7.01
N ALA A 28 9.82 3.14 7.67
CA ALA A 28 9.44 3.16 9.09
C ALA A 28 10.62 3.58 9.99
N GLY A 29 11.82 3.05 9.74
CA GLY A 29 13.03 3.43 10.46
C GLY A 29 13.37 4.92 10.28
N GLN A 30 13.37 5.42 9.04
CA GLN A 30 13.63 6.82 8.74
C GLN A 30 12.63 7.76 9.41
N PHE A 31 11.36 7.38 9.48
CA PHE A 31 10.36 8.14 10.23
C PHE A 31 10.69 8.18 11.73
N LEU A 32 11.06 7.05 12.32
CA LEU A 32 11.43 6.96 13.75
C LEU A 32 12.78 7.61 14.09
N GLU A 33 13.63 7.88 13.11
CA GLU A 33 14.90 8.60 13.25
C GLU A 33 14.74 10.13 13.19
N GLN A 34 13.55 10.64 12.86
CA GLN A 34 13.28 12.08 12.83
C GLN A 34 13.38 12.70 14.23
N GLU A 35 13.87 13.93 14.29
CA GLU A 35 14.00 14.66 15.55
C GLU A 35 12.64 14.80 16.24
N GLY A 36 12.57 14.42 17.52
CA GLY A 36 11.34 14.47 18.32
C GLY A 36 10.42 13.26 18.17
N VAL A 37 10.68 12.36 17.22
CA VAL A 37 9.95 11.10 17.06
C VAL A 37 10.64 10.01 17.89
N LYS A 38 9.88 9.35 18.77
CA LYS A 38 10.32 8.13 19.46
C LYS A 38 9.41 6.99 19.11
N GLY A 39 9.92 5.77 19.20
CA GLY A 39 9.09 4.61 18.91
C GLY A 39 9.89 3.38 18.53
N HIS A 40 9.15 2.38 18.06
CA HIS A 40 9.70 1.18 17.46
C HIS A 40 8.72 0.65 16.43
N TYR A 41 9.20 -0.27 15.59
CA TYR A 41 8.35 -1.09 14.76
C TYR A 41 8.59 -2.56 15.06
N ASP A 42 7.53 -3.36 14.96
CA ASP A 42 7.58 -4.81 15.01
C ASP A 42 7.08 -5.40 13.69
N ILE A 43 7.52 -6.62 13.38
CA ILE A 43 7.17 -7.31 12.15
C ILE A 43 6.41 -8.58 12.50
N PHE A 44 5.29 -8.79 11.82
CA PHE A 44 4.39 -9.92 12.03
C PHE A 44 4.33 -10.76 10.75
N GLU A 45 4.79 -12.01 10.80
CA GLU A 45 4.74 -12.95 9.68
C GLU A 45 3.34 -13.60 9.56
N VAL A 46 2.39 -12.83 9.02
CA VAL A 46 0.96 -13.19 8.97
C VAL A 46 0.72 -14.54 8.31
N ARG A 47 1.27 -14.75 7.11
CA ARG A 47 0.90 -15.91 6.28
C ARG A 47 1.66 -17.19 6.62
N THR A 48 2.84 -17.07 7.23
CA THR A 48 3.67 -18.22 7.60
C THR A 48 3.38 -18.68 9.03
N ASN A 49 3.32 -17.72 9.97
CA ASN A 49 3.27 -18.01 11.40
C ASN A 49 1.91 -17.65 12.03
N ASN A 50 0.98 -17.08 11.26
CA ASN A 50 -0.31 -16.58 11.77
C ASN A 50 -0.13 -15.52 12.87
N GLU A 51 0.92 -14.71 12.75
CA GLU A 51 1.21 -13.61 13.66
C GLU A 51 0.33 -12.41 13.30
N ILE A 52 -0.52 -11.99 14.23
CA ILE A 52 -1.39 -10.81 14.11
C ILE A 52 -1.13 -9.92 15.32
N PRO A 53 -0.88 -8.61 15.13
CA PRO A 53 -0.71 -7.70 16.26
C PRO A 53 -2.03 -7.47 17.00
N GLU A 54 -1.96 -7.39 18.32
CA GLU A 54 -3.06 -6.84 19.14
C GLU A 54 -3.15 -5.33 18.87
N ILE A 55 -4.34 -4.84 18.48
CA ILE A 55 -4.46 -3.47 17.95
C ILE A 55 -4.22 -2.40 19.02
N GLU A 56 -4.40 -2.74 20.30
CA GLU A 56 -4.19 -1.88 21.45
C GLU A 56 -2.71 -1.52 21.64
N ASP A 57 -1.82 -2.42 21.22
CA ASP A 57 -0.37 -2.30 21.40
C ASP A 57 0.30 -1.42 20.34
N TYR A 58 -0.40 -1.10 19.25
CA TYR A 58 0.15 -0.34 18.13
C TYR A 58 -0.74 0.85 17.75
N ASP A 59 -0.13 1.87 17.17
CA ASP A 59 -0.84 3.08 16.74
C ASP A 59 -0.99 3.12 15.21
N ILE A 60 -0.01 2.54 14.50
CA ILE A 60 0.09 2.56 13.04
C ILE A 60 0.34 1.14 12.52
N PHE A 61 -0.33 0.78 11.43
CA PHE A 61 -0.24 -0.53 10.78
C PHE A 61 0.12 -0.36 9.30
N ILE A 62 1.14 -1.09 8.83
CA ILE A 62 1.47 -1.18 7.41
C ILE A 62 1.40 -2.63 7.00
N SER A 63 0.45 -2.99 6.14
CA SER A 63 0.33 -4.35 5.61
C SER A 63 0.85 -4.43 4.19
N SER A 64 1.86 -5.27 3.99
CA SER A 64 2.60 -5.34 2.73
C SER A 64 1.80 -5.96 1.58
N GLY A 65 2.36 -5.84 0.38
CA GLY A 65 2.02 -6.75 -0.70
C GLY A 65 2.42 -8.20 -0.39
N GLY A 66 2.06 -9.11 -1.26
CA GLY A 66 2.34 -10.53 -1.10
C GLY A 66 2.15 -11.29 -2.41
N PRO A 67 2.80 -12.45 -2.57
CA PRO A 67 2.64 -13.29 -3.74
C PRO A 67 1.31 -14.04 -3.70
N GLY A 68 0.88 -14.53 -4.86
CA GLY A 68 -0.26 -15.44 -4.97
C GLY A 68 -1.60 -14.75 -5.17
N SER A 69 -2.66 -15.52 -4.94
CA SER A 69 -4.04 -15.12 -5.18
C SER A 69 -4.62 -14.44 -3.94
N PRO A 70 -5.31 -13.28 -4.07
CA PRO A 70 -6.04 -12.65 -2.98
C PRO A 70 -7.42 -13.30 -2.73
N LEU A 71 -7.80 -14.32 -3.51
CA LEU A 71 -9.03 -15.07 -3.26
C LEU A 71 -8.90 -15.83 -1.93
N VAL A 72 -10.00 -15.88 -1.19
CA VAL A 72 -10.09 -16.51 0.14
C VAL A 72 -10.25 -18.01 -0.02
N PHE A 73 -9.34 -18.79 0.58
CA PHE A 73 -9.33 -20.26 0.49
C PHE A 73 -9.58 -20.98 1.83
N GLY A 74 -9.81 -20.24 2.91
CA GLY A 74 -9.90 -20.77 4.26
C GLY A 74 -8.54 -21.08 4.89
N GLU A 75 -7.47 -20.39 4.46
CA GLU A 75 -6.16 -20.55 5.11
C GLU A 75 -6.22 -20.05 6.55
N ALA A 76 -5.44 -20.68 7.45
CA ALA A 76 -5.53 -20.42 8.89
C ALA A 76 -5.32 -18.94 9.27
N TRP A 77 -4.54 -18.21 8.48
CA TRP A 77 -4.25 -16.79 8.69
C TRP A 77 -5.33 -15.83 8.20
N GLU A 78 -6.21 -16.25 7.28
CA GLU A 78 -7.17 -15.36 6.63
C GLU A 78 -8.20 -14.84 7.63
N THR A 79 -8.82 -15.72 8.42
CA THR A 79 -9.84 -15.31 9.40
C THR A 79 -9.26 -14.38 10.48
N PRO A 80 -8.12 -14.67 11.12
CA PRO A 80 -7.45 -13.74 12.02
C PRO A 80 -7.15 -12.39 11.38
N TYR A 81 -6.60 -12.38 10.16
CA TYR A 81 -6.27 -11.15 9.45
C TYR A 81 -7.52 -10.28 9.13
N PHE A 82 -8.62 -10.90 8.71
CA PHE A 82 -9.88 -10.18 8.47
C PHE A 82 -10.49 -9.61 9.74
N ARG A 83 -10.44 -10.38 10.85
CA ARG A 83 -10.87 -9.87 12.16
C ARG A 83 -10.03 -8.68 12.62
N PHE A 84 -8.73 -8.71 12.35
CA PHE A 84 -7.83 -7.59 12.62
C PHE A 84 -8.23 -6.32 11.83
N LEU A 85 -8.56 -6.45 10.54
CA LEU A 85 -9.05 -5.31 9.74
C LEU A 85 -10.36 -4.73 10.31
N ASP A 86 -11.30 -5.60 10.69
CA ASP A 86 -12.56 -5.17 11.29
C ASP A 86 -12.37 -4.55 12.67
N ALA A 87 -11.39 -5.03 13.45
CA ALA A 87 -11.06 -4.49 14.76
C ALA A 87 -10.52 -3.05 14.64
N ILE A 88 -9.63 -2.76 13.68
CA ILE A 88 -9.16 -1.40 13.41
C ILE A 88 -10.33 -0.50 13.02
N LEU A 89 -11.18 -0.94 12.07
CA LEU A 89 -12.31 -0.15 11.61
C LEU A 89 -13.29 0.14 12.76
N THR A 90 -13.62 -0.87 13.56
CA THR A 90 -14.53 -0.75 14.72
C THR A 90 -13.95 0.15 15.80
N HIS A 91 -12.66 0.01 16.11
CA HIS A 91 -11.95 0.88 17.05
C HIS A 91 -12.06 2.35 16.63
N ASN A 92 -11.82 2.63 15.34
CA ASN A 92 -11.87 3.99 14.80
C ASN A 92 -13.28 4.59 14.77
N LEU A 93 -14.34 3.79 14.79
CA LEU A 93 -15.71 4.31 14.87
C LEU A 93 -16.06 4.83 16.27
N ILE A 94 -15.45 4.27 17.33
CA ILE A 94 -15.88 4.48 18.71
C ILE A 94 -14.89 5.37 19.47
N ASN A 95 -13.61 5.23 19.21
CA ASN A 95 -12.56 5.84 20.03
C ASN A 95 -11.97 7.09 19.37
N GLN A 96 -11.48 8.03 20.19
CA GLN A 96 -10.76 9.22 19.68
C GLN A 96 -9.31 8.90 19.32
N ASN A 97 -8.65 8.01 20.05
CA ASN A 97 -7.29 7.56 19.74
C ASN A 97 -7.29 6.61 18.53
N LYS A 98 -7.36 7.17 17.32
CA LYS A 98 -7.49 6.37 16.11
C LYS A 98 -6.25 5.51 15.82
N LYS A 99 -6.49 4.42 15.10
CA LYS A 99 -5.52 3.46 14.59
C LYS A 99 -5.38 3.66 13.09
N PHE A 100 -4.17 3.89 12.60
CA PHE A 100 -3.93 4.18 11.18
C PHE A 100 -3.49 2.93 10.43
N ALA A 101 -4.05 2.65 9.25
CA ALA A 101 -3.67 1.47 8.47
C ALA A 101 -3.39 1.80 6.99
N PHE A 102 -2.23 1.34 6.51
CA PHE A 102 -1.82 1.44 5.11
C PHE A 102 -1.72 0.05 4.47
N LEU A 103 -2.49 -0.18 3.40
CA LEU A 103 -2.60 -1.50 2.75
C LEU A 103 -2.01 -1.47 1.33
N ILE A 104 -1.08 -2.36 1.03
CA ILE A 104 -0.32 -2.39 -0.23
C ILE A 104 -0.64 -3.65 -1.05
N CYS A 105 -0.98 -3.47 -2.33
CA CYS A 105 -1.15 -4.51 -3.35
C CYS A 105 -2.06 -5.68 -2.91
N HIS A 106 -1.50 -6.73 -2.29
CA HIS A 106 -2.22 -7.92 -1.85
C HIS A 106 -3.13 -7.63 -0.65
N SER A 107 -2.62 -6.98 0.40
CA SER A 107 -3.42 -6.60 1.57
C SER A 107 -4.55 -5.63 1.22
N PHE A 108 -4.31 -4.73 0.26
CA PHE A 108 -5.35 -3.88 -0.33
C PHE A 108 -6.44 -4.70 -1.01
N GLN A 109 -6.09 -5.70 -1.82
CA GLN A 109 -7.06 -6.57 -2.48
C GLN A 109 -7.89 -7.38 -1.47
N LEU A 110 -7.25 -7.86 -0.41
CA LEU A 110 -7.90 -8.58 0.69
C LEU A 110 -8.93 -7.70 1.40
N ALA A 111 -8.57 -6.47 1.78
CA ALA A 111 -9.52 -5.54 2.42
C ALA A 111 -10.70 -5.18 1.51
N VAL A 112 -10.44 -4.97 0.21
CA VAL A 112 -11.50 -4.72 -0.78
C VAL A 112 -12.47 -5.90 -0.90
N LEU A 113 -11.96 -7.14 -0.87
CA LEU A 113 -12.76 -8.35 -0.90
C LEU A 113 -13.56 -8.53 0.39
N HIS A 114 -12.89 -8.37 1.53
CA HIS A 114 -13.48 -8.57 2.86
C HIS A 114 -14.65 -7.62 3.13
N TRP A 115 -14.48 -6.33 2.82
CA TRP A 115 -15.54 -5.34 2.97
C TRP A 115 -16.50 -5.26 1.76
N ASP A 116 -16.37 -6.17 0.79
CA ASP A 116 -17.18 -6.27 -0.44
C ASP A 116 -17.38 -4.91 -1.14
N LEU A 117 -16.28 -4.18 -1.31
CA LEU A 117 -16.27 -2.80 -1.84
C LEU A 117 -16.11 -2.76 -3.36
N ALA A 118 -15.62 -3.84 -3.97
CA ALA A 118 -15.41 -3.95 -5.40
C ALA A 118 -15.19 -5.41 -5.81
N LYS A 119 -15.04 -5.67 -7.11
CA LYS A 119 -14.65 -7.00 -7.62
C LYS A 119 -13.13 -7.11 -7.76
N VAL A 120 -12.55 -8.16 -7.20
CA VAL A 120 -11.17 -8.56 -7.47
C VAL A 120 -11.17 -9.66 -8.53
N THR A 121 -10.47 -9.41 -9.64
CA THR A 121 -10.46 -10.30 -10.80
C THR A 121 -9.03 -10.59 -11.24
N LYS A 122 -8.81 -11.76 -11.83
CA LYS A 122 -7.54 -12.12 -12.46
C LYS A 122 -7.36 -11.32 -13.76
N ARG A 123 -6.19 -10.73 -13.96
CA ARG A 123 -5.83 -10.03 -15.20
C ARG A 123 -5.61 -11.04 -16.32
N LYS A 124 -5.88 -10.63 -17.58
CA LYS A 124 -5.53 -11.41 -18.78
C LYS A 124 -4.02 -11.59 -18.93
N SER A 125 -3.25 -10.60 -18.45
CA SER A 125 -1.79 -10.65 -18.39
C SER A 125 -1.31 -9.91 -17.14
N THR A 126 -0.19 -10.37 -16.58
CA THR A 126 0.50 -9.73 -15.45
C THR A 126 0.77 -8.25 -15.77
N SER A 127 0.35 -7.35 -14.87
CA SER A 127 0.83 -5.97 -14.89
C SER A 127 2.24 -5.96 -14.33
N PHE A 128 3.22 -5.47 -15.09
CA PHE A 128 4.60 -5.38 -14.62
C PHE A 128 5.29 -4.12 -15.18
N GLY A 129 5.88 -3.33 -14.28
CA GLY A 129 6.79 -2.22 -14.59
C GLY A 129 6.43 -0.93 -13.85
N ILE A 130 7.03 0.17 -14.27
CA ILE A 130 6.74 1.51 -13.74
C ILE A 130 5.68 2.14 -14.63
N LEU A 131 4.47 2.34 -14.10
CA LEU A 131 3.28 2.69 -14.85
C LEU A 131 2.64 3.98 -14.32
N PRO A 132 1.98 4.77 -15.19
CA PRO A 132 1.27 5.96 -14.77
C PRO A 132 0.00 5.61 -13.96
N VAL A 133 -0.18 6.30 -12.85
CA VAL A 133 -1.34 6.25 -11.96
C VAL A 133 -2.05 7.60 -12.03
N HIS A 134 -3.36 7.57 -12.27
CA HIS A 134 -4.15 8.78 -12.48
C HIS A 134 -5.04 9.08 -11.28
N LYS A 135 -4.96 10.31 -10.77
CA LYS A 135 -5.82 10.82 -9.70
C LYS A 135 -7.27 10.97 -10.19
N THR A 136 -8.22 10.59 -9.36
CA THR A 136 -9.63 10.99 -9.49
C THR A 136 -9.81 12.43 -8.97
N ASP A 137 -11.01 12.99 -9.03
CA ASP A 137 -11.26 14.30 -8.42
C ASP A 137 -11.07 14.29 -6.89
N ALA A 138 -11.48 13.21 -6.22
CA ALA A 138 -11.17 13.01 -4.79
C ALA A 138 -9.65 12.90 -4.56
N GLY A 139 -8.93 12.15 -5.40
CA GLY A 139 -7.48 12.02 -5.26
C GLY A 139 -6.68 13.29 -5.59
N LYS A 140 -7.27 14.29 -6.27
CA LYS A 140 -6.61 15.59 -6.50
C LYS A 140 -6.57 16.46 -5.24
N ILE A 141 -7.55 16.29 -4.36
CA ILE A 141 -7.68 17.04 -3.11
C ILE A 141 -7.28 16.23 -1.87
N ASP A 142 -6.95 14.95 -2.04
CA ASP A 142 -6.51 14.10 -0.95
C ASP A 142 -5.06 14.39 -0.57
N GLU A 143 -4.84 14.74 0.68
CA GLU A 143 -3.53 15.09 1.24
C GLU A 143 -2.47 14.02 0.99
N LEU A 144 -2.84 12.71 0.99
CA LEU A 144 -1.88 11.62 0.74
C LEU A 144 -1.17 11.76 -0.60
N LEU A 145 -1.83 12.40 -1.57
CA LEU A 145 -1.35 12.53 -2.95
C LEU A 145 -0.87 13.94 -3.26
N GLU A 146 -0.84 14.85 -2.29
CA GLU A 146 -0.35 16.21 -2.49
C GLU A 146 1.11 16.21 -2.97
N GLY A 147 1.45 17.16 -3.86
CA GLY A 147 2.78 17.25 -4.48
C GLY A 147 3.03 16.26 -5.62
N LEU A 148 2.23 15.20 -5.76
CA LEU A 148 2.36 14.27 -6.89
C LEU A 148 1.72 14.83 -8.18
N ASN A 149 2.36 14.55 -9.33
CA ASN A 149 1.80 14.85 -10.65
C ASN A 149 0.52 14.05 -10.94
N ASN A 150 -0.20 14.43 -12.00
CA ASN A 150 -1.32 13.65 -12.52
C ASN A 150 -1.21 13.44 -14.04
N PRO A 151 -0.78 12.25 -14.51
CA PRO A 151 -0.44 11.08 -13.71
C PRO A 151 0.89 11.23 -12.96
N PHE A 152 1.03 10.49 -11.86
CA PHE A 152 2.33 10.15 -11.26
C PHE A 152 2.71 8.72 -11.65
N TYR A 153 3.92 8.27 -11.30
CA TYR A 153 4.41 6.94 -11.69
C TYR A 153 4.71 6.08 -10.49
N ALA A 154 4.28 4.82 -10.54
CA ALA A 154 4.52 3.85 -9.48
C ALA A 154 4.85 2.48 -10.05
N VAL A 155 5.49 1.65 -9.23
CA VAL A 155 5.74 0.26 -9.56
C VAL A 155 4.43 -0.52 -9.49
N ASP A 156 4.11 -1.23 -10.55
CA ASP A 156 2.96 -2.13 -10.65
C ASP A 156 3.47 -3.53 -10.97
N SER A 157 3.16 -4.51 -10.12
CA SER A 157 3.56 -5.91 -10.27
C SER A 157 2.47 -6.83 -9.72
N ARG A 158 1.47 -7.18 -10.55
CA ARG A 158 0.28 -7.92 -10.08
C ARG A 158 -0.39 -8.76 -11.16
N ASP A 159 -0.95 -9.88 -10.72
CA ASP A 159 -1.82 -10.75 -11.53
C ASP A 159 -3.31 -10.53 -11.28
N TYR A 160 -3.67 -9.80 -10.21
CA TYR A 160 -5.04 -9.47 -9.85
C TYR A 160 -5.29 -7.96 -9.88
N GLN A 161 -6.55 -7.58 -10.05
CA GLN A 161 -6.97 -6.19 -10.14
C GLN A 161 -8.30 -5.96 -9.46
N VAL A 162 -8.45 -4.77 -8.87
CA VAL A 162 -9.70 -4.29 -8.31
C VAL A 162 -10.45 -3.50 -9.40
N VAL A 163 -11.67 -3.92 -9.70
CA VAL A 163 -12.53 -3.34 -10.74
C VAL A 163 -13.97 -3.25 -10.21
N ARG A 164 -14.84 -2.50 -10.90
CA ARG A 164 -16.26 -2.33 -10.52
C ARG A 164 -16.46 -1.95 -9.04
N PRO A 165 -15.92 -0.80 -8.59
CA PRO A 165 -16.13 -0.36 -7.22
C PRO A 165 -17.60 -0.02 -6.95
N ASP A 166 -18.11 -0.47 -5.81
CA ASP A 166 -19.39 -0.04 -5.27
C ASP A 166 -19.21 1.27 -4.50
N LYS A 167 -19.44 2.38 -5.20
CA LYS A 167 -19.27 3.71 -4.63
C LYS A 167 -20.12 3.94 -3.38
N ARG A 168 -21.34 3.40 -3.34
CA ARG A 168 -22.24 3.61 -2.20
C ARG A 168 -21.67 2.99 -0.93
N LYS A 169 -21.10 1.78 -1.04
CA LYS A 169 -20.45 1.13 0.10
C LYS A 169 -19.18 1.84 0.53
N ILE A 170 -18.34 2.26 -0.43
CA ILE A 170 -17.13 3.03 -0.13
C ILE A 170 -17.49 4.33 0.61
N GLU A 171 -18.48 5.08 0.11
CA GLU A 171 -18.95 6.32 0.74
C GLU A 171 -19.59 6.07 2.11
N SER A 172 -20.26 4.93 2.32
CA SER A 172 -20.83 4.57 3.63
C SER A 172 -19.78 4.34 4.73
N LEU A 173 -18.53 4.08 4.36
CA LEU A 173 -17.38 4.01 5.28
C LEU A 173 -16.68 5.38 5.45
N GLY A 174 -17.20 6.44 4.83
CA GLY A 174 -16.53 7.75 4.75
C GLY A 174 -15.37 7.77 3.74
N GLY A 175 -15.28 6.76 2.88
CA GLY A 175 -14.17 6.56 1.96
C GLY A 175 -14.37 7.20 0.58
N SER A 176 -13.31 7.14 -0.23
CA SER A 176 -13.33 7.57 -1.63
C SER A 176 -12.28 6.84 -2.49
N ILE A 177 -12.52 6.78 -3.80
CA ILE A 177 -11.55 6.23 -4.75
C ILE A 177 -10.57 7.34 -5.12
N LEU A 178 -9.29 7.18 -4.79
CA LEU A 178 -8.27 8.22 -5.01
C LEU A 178 -7.61 8.12 -6.39
N CYS A 179 -7.35 6.90 -6.86
CA CYS A 179 -6.59 6.69 -8.10
C CYS A 179 -7.19 5.57 -8.96
N LYS A 180 -6.95 5.67 -10.27
CA LYS A 180 -7.33 4.65 -11.27
C LYS A 180 -6.21 4.45 -12.30
N GLU A 181 -6.19 3.29 -12.95
CA GLU A 181 -5.22 2.96 -14.02
C GLU A 181 -5.38 3.94 -15.20
N LYS A 182 -4.43 4.00 -16.14
CA LYS A 182 -4.62 4.76 -17.39
C LYS A 182 -5.89 4.33 -18.13
N MET A 183 -6.68 5.30 -18.61
CA MET A 183 -7.84 5.03 -19.46
C MET A 183 -7.41 4.50 -20.82
N ARG A 184 -8.06 3.42 -21.30
CA ARG A 184 -7.79 2.83 -22.62
C ARG A 184 -9.04 2.97 -23.48
N GLN A 185 -9.07 3.98 -24.35
CA GLN A 185 -10.26 4.26 -25.18
C GLN A 185 -10.59 3.15 -26.18
N GLN A 186 -9.56 2.47 -26.72
CA GLN A 186 -9.71 1.48 -27.78
C GLN A 186 -9.80 0.02 -27.28
N ILE A 187 -9.68 -0.21 -25.97
CA ILE A 187 -9.63 -1.56 -25.39
C ILE A 187 -10.73 -1.68 -24.35
N HIS A 188 -11.71 -2.56 -24.59
CA HIS A 188 -12.80 -2.87 -23.67
C HIS A 188 -12.35 -3.72 -22.48
N LEU A 189 -11.35 -3.26 -21.74
CA LEU A 189 -10.96 -3.83 -20.46
C LEU A 189 -11.37 -2.87 -19.34
N GLU A 190 -11.76 -3.47 -18.23
CA GLU A 190 -12.15 -2.71 -17.05
C GLU A 190 -10.97 -1.93 -16.50
N ARG A 191 -11.21 -0.67 -16.14
CA ARG A 191 -10.20 0.22 -15.59
C ARG A 191 -10.01 -0.09 -14.11
N ALA A 192 -8.81 -0.52 -13.73
CA ALA A 192 -8.52 -0.86 -12.35
C ALA A 192 -8.57 0.37 -11.42
N VAL A 193 -9.06 0.14 -10.21
CA VAL A 193 -8.91 1.05 -9.07
C VAL A 193 -7.50 0.88 -8.52
N MET A 194 -6.77 1.99 -8.39
CA MET A 194 -5.37 1.98 -7.98
C MET A 194 -5.17 2.43 -6.53
N ALA A 195 -6.11 3.18 -5.96
CA ALA A 195 -6.08 3.55 -4.54
C ALA A 195 -7.48 3.86 -4.03
N ILE A 196 -7.76 3.48 -2.78
CA ILE A 196 -8.99 3.78 -2.04
C ILE A 196 -8.59 4.31 -0.66
N ARG A 197 -9.14 5.45 -0.28
CA ARG A 197 -9.25 5.84 1.13
C ARG A 197 -10.49 5.15 1.68
N PHE A 198 -10.32 4.19 2.58
CA PHE A 198 -11.44 3.41 3.13
C PHE A 198 -12.15 4.20 4.24
N SER A 199 -11.38 4.90 5.08
CA SER A 199 -11.83 5.88 6.07
C SER A 199 -10.80 7.02 6.16
N ALA A 200 -10.96 7.97 7.07
CA ALA A 200 -9.95 9.01 7.27
C ALA A 200 -8.55 8.45 7.66
N GLU A 201 -8.52 7.27 8.30
CA GLU A 201 -7.32 6.66 8.89
C GLU A 201 -6.85 5.39 8.15
N ILE A 202 -7.72 4.78 7.34
CA ILE A 202 -7.42 3.56 6.59
C ILE A 202 -7.32 3.89 5.09
N VAL A 203 -6.18 3.62 4.49
CA VAL A 203 -5.94 3.82 3.05
C VAL A 203 -5.24 2.62 2.45
N GLY A 204 -5.51 2.33 1.18
CA GLY A 204 -4.80 1.28 0.48
C GLY A 204 -4.62 1.55 -1.00
N VAL A 205 -3.58 0.91 -1.54
CA VAL A 205 -3.08 1.12 -2.89
C VAL A 205 -2.83 -0.22 -3.58
N GLN A 206 -3.10 -0.29 -4.88
CA GLN A 206 -2.86 -1.47 -5.70
C GLN A 206 -1.42 -1.55 -6.23
N PHE A 207 -0.74 -0.41 -6.28
CA PHE A 207 0.65 -0.30 -6.70
C PHE A 207 1.59 -0.36 -5.49
N HIS A 208 2.89 -0.29 -5.75
CA HIS A 208 3.95 -0.41 -4.73
C HIS A 208 4.62 0.94 -4.50
N PRO A 209 4.07 1.84 -3.66
CA PRO A 209 4.71 3.09 -3.30
C PRO A 209 5.96 2.91 -2.43
N GLU A 210 6.11 1.76 -1.78
CA GLU A 210 7.28 1.45 -0.98
C GLU A 210 8.54 1.33 -1.82
N ALA A 211 8.43 0.98 -3.10
CA ALA A 211 9.58 0.64 -3.92
C ALA A 211 10.52 1.84 -4.15
N ASP A 212 11.79 1.68 -3.74
CA ASP A 212 12.83 2.69 -3.92
C ASP A 212 13.64 2.46 -5.21
N ALA A 213 14.00 3.55 -5.89
CA ALA A 213 14.66 3.49 -7.19
C ALA A 213 16.02 2.81 -7.15
N GLU A 214 16.84 3.14 -6.15
CA GLU A 214 18.20 2.65 -6.01
C GLU A 214 18.24 1.12 -5.78
N GLY A 215 17.42 0.63 -4.86
CA GLY A 215 17.26 -0.77 -4.53
C GLY A 215 16.70 -1.59 -5.68
N MET A 216 15.69 -1.06 -6.38
CA MET A 216 15.18 -1.70 -7.59
C MET A 216 16.20 -1.76 -8.71
N MET A 217 16.96 -0.69 -8.92
CA MET A 217 18.05 -0.62 -9.90
C MET A 217 19.07 -1.73 -9.64
N ARG A 218 19.58 -1.82 -8.41
CA ARG A 218 20.50 -2.89 -7.99
C ARG A 218 19.91 -4.28 -8.19
N TYR A 219 18.65 -4.47 -7.81
CA TYR A 219 17.98 -5.77 -7.91
C TYR A 219 17.79 -6.22 -9.36
N PHE A 220 17.41 -5.31 -10.26
CA PHE A 220 17.21 -5.60 -11.68
C PHE A 220 18.52 -5.73 -12.49
N GLN A 221 19.64 -5.24 -11.96
CA GLN A 221 20.96 -5.47 -12.54
C GLN A 221 21.52 -6.87 -12.24
N LYS A 222 21.00 -7.59 -11.22
CA LYS A 222 21.38 -8.99 -10.96
C LYS A 222 21.12 -9.84 -12.20
N LYS A 223 22.12 -10.63 -12.61
CA LYS A 223 22.12 -11.37 -13.89
C LYS A 223 20.89 -12.26 -14.04
N GLU A 224 20.51 -12.95 -12.97
CA GLU A 224 19.35 -13.85 -12.91
C GLU A 224 18.05 -13.07 -13.11
N LYS A 225 17.90 -11.92 -12.42
CA LYS A 225 16.69 -11.09 -12.49
C LYS A 225 16.55 -10.39 -13.83
N ARG A 226 17.62 -9.81 -14.36
CA ARG A 226 17.66 -9.28 -15.73
C ARG A 226 17.23 -10.34 -16.74
N SER A 227 17.80 -11.54 -16.66
CA SER A 227 17.49 -12.63 -17.60
C SER A 227 16.02 -13.06 -17.50
N GLN A 228 15.47 -13.15 -16.27
CA GLN A 228 14.05 -13.45 -16.05
C GLN A 228 13.14 -12.39 -16.65
N ILE A 229 13.43 -11.10 -16.44
CA ILE A 229 12.62 -9.99 -16.96
C ILE A 229 12.69 -9.95 -18.49
N VAL A 230 13.89 -10.03 -19.08
CA VAL A 230 14.06 -10.01 -20.53
C VAL A 230 13.36 -11.21 -21.19
N LYS A 231 13.47 -12.40 -20.59
CA LYS A 231 12.80 -13.60 -21.10
C LYS A 231 11.28 -13.50 -21.04
N ARG A 232 10.72 -12.92 -19.97
CA ARG A 232 9.27 -12.85 -19.74
C ARG A 232 8.59 -11.65 -20.39
N TYR A 233 9.23 -10.49 -20.40
CA TYR A 233 8.65 -9.21 -20.80
C TYR A 233 9.37 -8.51 -21.96
N GLY A 234 10.51 -9.05 -22.40
CA GLY A 234 11.31 -8.51 -23.49
C GLY A 234 12.33 -7.45 -23.07
N SER A 235 13.37 -7.29 -23.88
CA SER A 235 14.47 -6.34 -23.64
C SER A 235 14.02 -4.88 -23.61
N LYS A 236 13.08 -4.51 -24.49
CA LYS A 236 12.52 -3.14 -24.53
C LYS A 236 11.87 -2.75 -23.21
N LYS A 237 11.12 -3.67 -22.58
CA LYS A 237 10.46 -3.41 -21.30
C LYS A 237 11.47 -3.26 -20.17
N TYR A 238 12.51 -4.09 -20.17
CA TYR A 238 13.62 -3.97 -19.22
C TYR A 238 14.31 -2.61 -19.32
N ILE A 239 14.73 -2.21 -20.52
CA ILE A 239 15.41 -0.92 -20.74
C ILE A 239 14.54 0.24 -20.28
N GLN A 240 13.27 0.29 -20.70
CA GLN A 240 12.33 1.33 -20.25
C GLN A 240 12.21 1.40 -18.72
N MET A 241 12.22 0.25 -18.03
CA MET A 241 12.15 0.25 -16.58
C MET A 241 13.43 0.83 -15.97
N MET A 242 14.61 0.51 -16.50
CA MET A 242 15.86 1.09 -16.05
C MET A 242 15.88 2.61 -16.26
N ASP A 243 15.42 3.09 -17.43
CA ASP A 243 15.33 4.52 -17.72
C ASP A 243 14.39 5.24 -16.74
N TYR A 244 13.25 4.62 -16.39
CA TYR A 244 12.30 5.21 -15.43
C TYR A 244 12.76 5.12 -13.96
N LEU A 245 13.72 4.25 -13.65
CA LEU A 245 14.35 4.20 -12.33
C LEU A 245 15.39 5.32 -12.16
N ASP A 246 15.94 5.84 -13.26
CA ASP A 246 16.93 6.93 -13.28
C ASP A 246 16.28 8.32 -13.40
N ASP A 247 14.95 8.39 -13.49
CA ASP A 247 14.17 9.61 -13.66
C ASP A 247 13.51 10.00 -12.34
N ASP A 248 14.03 11.08 -11.72
CA ASP A 248 13.58 11.59 -10.43
C ASP A 248 12.09 12.01 -10.41
N ASP A 249 11.52 12.38 -11.57
CA ASP A 249 10.10 12.73 -11.69
C ASP A 249 9.16 11.51 -11.70
N LYS A 250 9.70 10.29 -11.62
CA LYS A 250 8.93 9.03 -11.66
C LYS A 250 8.67 8.47 -10.26
N ILE A 251 9.33 7.39 -9.91
CA ILE A 251 8.99 6.62 -8.71
C ILE A 251 9.56 7.24 -7.45
N LEU A 252 10.61 8.06 -7.54
CA LEU A 252 11.22 8.73 -6.41
C LEU A 252 10.19 9.60 -5.67
N MET A 253 9.42 10.41 -6.42
CA MET A 253 8.36 11.22 -5.83
C MET A 253 7.28 10.38 -5.14
N THR A 254 6.88 9.25 -5.74
CA THR A 254 5.90 8.34 -5.14
C THR A 254 6.43 7.72 -3.84
N HIS A 255 7.69 7.30 -3.83
CA HIS A 255 8.38 6.72 -2.67
C HIS A 255 8.52 7.72 -1.52
N MET A 256 8.95 8.94 -1.83
CA MET A 256 9.19 10.00 -0.84
C MET A 256 7.89 10.59 -0.26
N GLN A 257 6.78 10.52 -0.98
CA GLN A 257 5.54 11.18 -0.57
C GLN A 257 4.56 10.23 0.12
N ILE A 258 4.20 9.08 -0.48
CA ILE A 258 2.96 8.39 -0.08
C ILE A 258 3.03 7.77 1.33
N ILE A 259 3.91 6.81 1.56
CA ILE A 259 4.02 6.17 2.89
C ILE A 259 4.57 7.15 3.93
N PRO A 260 5.62 7.95 3.65
CA PRO A 260 6.11 8.93 4.61
C PRO A 260 5.05 9.93 5.05
N ARG A 261 4.22 10.45 4.13
CA ARG A 261 3.14 11.38 4.49
C ARG A 261 2.02 10.71 5.26
N PHE A 262 1.71 9.45 4.96
CA PHE A 262 0.79 8.66 5.79
C PHE A 262 1.29 8.55 7.23
N LEU A 263 2.59 8.30 7.44
CA LEU A 263 3.20 8.23 8.78
C LEU A 263 3.13 9.57 9.51
N VAL A 264 3.49 10.66 8.84
CA VAL A 264 3.41 12.03 9.40
C VAL A 264 1.97 12.37 9.81
N ARG A 265 0.99 12.12 8.94
CA ARG A 265 -0.43 12.38 9.24
C ARG A 265 -0.93 11.54 10.42
N ALA A 266 -0.54 10.27 10.48
CA ALA A 266 -0.89 9.41 11.60
C ALA A 266 -0.30 9.98 12.90
N ALA A 267 0.97 10.42 12.84
CA ALA A 267 1.65 11.04 13.96
C ALA A 267 0.92 12.29 14.45
N GLU A 268 0.66 13.26 13.58
CA GLU A 268 -0.04 14.52 13.88
C GLU A 268 -1.38 14.26 14.57
N HIS A 269 -2.19 13.33 14.05
CA HIS A 269 -3.48 12.98 14.67
C HIS A 269 -3.34 12.35 16.06
N ILE A 270 -2.35 11.47 16.25
CA ILE A 270 -2.06 10.87 17.55
C ILE A 270 -1.59 11.94 18.54
N GLU A 271 -0.83 12.93 18.09
CA GLU A 271 -0.44 14.06 18.94
C GLU A 271 -1.66 14.87 19.37
N GLU A 272 -2.46 15.34 18.40
CA GLU A 272 -3.67 16.14 18.66
C GLU A 272 -4.59 15.46 19.69
N THR A 273 -4.85 14.16 19.52
CA THR A 273 -5.75 13.40 20.41
C THR A 273 -5.17 13.16 21.81
N ARG A 274 -3.84 13.14 21.97
CA ARG A 274 -3.19 13.05 23.30
C ARG A 274 -3.24 14.35 24.08
N TYR A 275 -3.39 15.49 23.41
CA TYR A 275 -3.38 16.81 24.02
C TYR A 275 -4.77 17.41 24.29
N VAL A 276 -5.86 16.74 23.90
CA VAL A 276 -7.22 17.14 24.30
C VAL A 276 -7.44 16.73 25.76
N PRO A 277 -7.59 17.67 26.72
CA PRO A 277 -7.93 17.32 28.10
C PRO A 277 -9.32 16.68 28.12
N LEU A 278 -9.45 15.57 28.86
CA LEU A 278 -10.73 14.96 29.22
C LEU A 278 -11.65 15.96 29.97
#